data_AF-A0A317ZHI8-F1
#
_entry.id   AF-A0A317ZHI8-F1
#
_cell.length_a   1.000
_cell.length_b   1.000
_cell.length_c   1.000
_cell.angle_alpha   90.00
_cell.angle_beta   90.00
_cell.angle_gamma   90.00
#
_symmetry.space_group_name_H-M   'P 1'
#
loop_
_entity.id
_entity.type
_entity.pdbx_description
1 polymer ?
#
loop_
_entity_poly.entity_id
_entity_poly.type
_entity_poly.pdbx_seq_one_letter_code
_entity_poly.pdbx_strand_id
1 'polypeptide(L)'
;MIKHLKKLETWFSYLRLNHPAIFHTKPFFYMRALKVSFLSLAVCLITSISVHAAQLASAKVVKVTGVVNKIDSDGSKTQLVAGDILEEGDKVSARALSEADLVFSNGSELTVGQSTEMEIATLKQQSFSGSQSYEQLQADPSQSQTLLLLNYGSVSGHVKKLRPDSRFDIKTPLGTAAIRGTQFNVQVTVDSAGNIIFSCTNIDGVIDIISRAGGTEEWVNNTKQSKYDATLPEDVTEQIPQEHTIVISLGPGDRGYEEIYNLLQVPTRKPNVVTPGTIFGEEDELGIIVVSPEGPTNTPQSTPQ
;
A
#
# COMPACT_ATOMS: atom_id res chain seq x y z
N MET A 1 -73.83 37.52 39.71
CA MET A 1 -73.75 38.20 41.02
C MET A 1 -72.32 38.70 41.15
N ILE A 2 -71.95 39.96 40.93
CA ILE A 2 -72.63 41.30 40.92
C ILE A 2 -72.32 42.00 39.55
N LYS A 3 -73.10 42.83 38.85
CA LYS A 3 -74.39 43.57 39.01
C LYS A 3 -74.34 44.97 39.67
N HIS A 4 -74.00 46.05 38.93
CA HIS A 4 -74.63 47.41 38.90
C HIS A 4 -73.81 48.34 37.95
N LEU A 5 -74.39 49.12 37.01
CA LEU A 5 -75.01 50.47 37.11
C LEU A 5 -74.07 51.55 37.68
N LYS A 6 -74.01 52.82 37.24
CA LYS A 6 -74.84 53.73 36.37
C LYS A 6 -73.87 54.75 35.68
N LYS A 7 -74.18 55.75 34.83
CA LYS A 7 -75.39 56.45 34.29
C LYS A 7 -75.38 56.34 32.72
N LEU A 8 -76.01 57.09 31.79
CA LEU A 8 -76.67 58.43 31.66
C LEU A 8 -75.68 59.64 31.68
N GLU A 9 -75.91 60.86 31.18
CA GLU A 9 -77.04 61.69 30.63
C GLU A 9 -76.43 62.64 29.53
N THR A 10 -77.05 63.16 28.45
CA THR A 10 -78.35 62.96 27.76
C THR A 10 -78.22 63.18 26.22
N TRP A 11 -78.60 64.36 25.65
CA TRP A 11 -78.70 64.69 24.19
C TRP A 11 -78.38 66.18 23.93
N PHE A 12 -78.10 66.58 22.68
CA PHE A 12 -78.58 67.85 22.09
C PHE A 12 -78.91 67.71 20.59
N SER A 13 -79.84 68.51 20.08
CA SER A 13 -80.35 68.45 18.70
C SER A 13 -80.49 69.84 18.06
N TYR A 14 -80.84 69.85 16.77
CA TYR A 14 -81.10 70.98 15.87
C TYR A 14 -79.89 71.82 15.40
N LEU A 15 -79.93 72.50 14.25
CA LEU A 15 -80.50 72.25 12.90
C LEU A 15 -80.16 73.48 12.03
N ARG A 16 -79.36 73.37 10.96
CA ARG A 16 -79.31 74.41 9.90
C ARG A 16 -79.05 73.83 8.50
N LEU A 17 -80.06 74.00 7.65
CA LEU A 17 -80.10 74.12 6.18
C LEU A 17 -79.00 73.44 5.33
N ASN A 18 -79.44 72.47 4.51
CA ASN A 18 -79.62 72.58 3.05
C ASN A 18 -78.70 73.58 2.27
N HIS A 19 -78.12 73.24 1.11
CA HIS A 19 -78.07 71.96 0.37
C HIS A 19 -76.85 71.94 -0.62
N PRO A 20 -76.72 71.00 -1.59
CA PRO A 20 -75.54 70.14 -1.70
C PRO A 20 -74.44 70.58 -2.69
N ALA A 21 -73.22 70.07 -2.48
CA ALA A 21 -72.39 69.52 -3.56
C ALA A 21 -71.28 68.58 -3.02
N ILE A 22 -71.36 67.28 -3.38
CA ILE A 22 -70.24 66.32 -3.55
C ILE A 22 -69.36 65.98 -2.31
N PHE A 23 -69.28 64.69 -1.98
CA PHE A 23 -68.42 64.10 -0.93
C PHE A 23 -66.92 64.19 -1.31
N HIS A 24 -65.99 64.53 -0.39
CA HIS A 24 -65.30 63.63 0.57
C HIS A 24 -64.45 62.53 -0.13
N THR A 25 -63.17 62.25 0.20
CA THR A 25 -62.34 62.68 1.35
C THR A 25 -60.83 62.55 1.07
N LYS A 26 -59.98 63.24 1.86
CA LYS A 26 -58.57 62.90 2.14
C LYS A 26 -58.35 62.96 3.67
N PRO A 27 -57.23 62.46 4.21
CA PRO A 27 -56.69 61.10 4.11
C PRO A 27 -56.69 60.43 5.50
N PHE A 28 -56.45 59.12 5.61
CA PHE A 28 -56.05 58.56 6.92
C PHE A 28 -55.07 57.39 6.82
N PHE A 29 -54.20 57.32 7.84
CA PHE A 29 -53.12 56.34 7.96
C PHE A 29 -53.70 54.93 8.21
N TYR A 30 -53.45 53.99 7.30
CA TYR A 30 -53.68 52.57 7.56
C TYR A 30 -52.38 51.91 7.99
N MET A 31 -52.13 51.89 9.31
CA MET A 31 -51.10 51.02 9.91
C MET A 31 -51.53 49.56 9.76
N ARG A 32 -51.29 48.98 8.57
CA ARG A 32 -51.21 47.53 8.44
C ARG A 32 -50.02 47.07 9.26
N ALA A 33 -50.29 46.49 10.42
CA ALA A 33 -49.29 45.79 11.21
C ALA A 33 -48.74 44.62 10.39
N LEU A 34 -47.63 44.86 9.68
CA LEU A 34 -46.90 43.84 8.95
C LEU A 34 -46.32 42.88 10.00
N LYS A 35 -47.01 41.76 10.22
CA LYS A 35 -46.47 40.63 10.98
C LYS A 35 -45.26 40.10 10.20
N VAL A 36 -44.08 40.64 10.51
CA VAL A 36 -42.81 40.05 10.10
C VAL A 36 -42.81 38.62 10.65
N SER A 37 -42.92 37.65 9.75
CA SER A 37 -42.97 36.24 10.14
C SER A 37 -41.60 35.86 10.68
N PHE A 38 -41.48 35.78 12.00
CA PHE A 38 -40.24 35.46 12.71
C PHE A 38 -39.91 33.94 12.63
N LEU A 39 -40.14 33.35 11.46
CA LEU A 39 -40.12 31.92 11.16
C LEU A 39 -39.38 31.61 9.85
N SER A 40 -38.34 32.40 9.53
CA SER A 40 -37.50 32.22 8.34
C SER A 40 -36.03 32.60 8.56
N LEU A 41 -35.55 32.56 9.81
CA LEU A 41 -34.14 32.79 10.17
C LEU A 41 -33.61 31.68 11.10
N ALA A 42 -33.90 30.42 10.77
CA ALA A 42 -33.54 29.25 11.58
C ALA A 42 -33.06 28.04 10.76
N VAL A 43 -32.81 28.19 9.45
CA VAL A 43 -32.49 27.09 8.52
C VAL A 43 -31.23 27.40 7.69
N CYS A 44 -30.19 27.93 8.34
CA CYS A 44 -28.85 28.06 7.76
C CYS A 44 -27.72 27.66 8.73
N LEU A 45 -28.04 26.83 9.72
CA LEU A 45 -27.08 26.00 10.45
C LEU A 45 -27.08 24.61 9.80
N ILE A 46 -26.64 24.54 8.55
CA ILE A 46 -26.25 23.27 7.95
C ILE A 46 -24.94 22.88 8.63
N THR A 47 -25.04 22.05 9.67
CA THR A 47 -23.86 21.50 10.33
C THR A 47 -23.12 20.64 9.32
N SER A 48 -21.87 21.00 9.03
CA SER A 48 -20.97 20.16 8.25
C SER A 48 -20.65 18.89 9.04
N ILE A 49 -21.53 17.89 8.93
CA ILE A 49 -21.25 16.54 9.40
C ILE A 49 -20.18 15.98 8.46
N SER A 50 -18.92 16.21 8.81
CA SER A 50 -17.77 15.61 8.15
C SER A 50 -17.77 14.12 8.44
N VAL A 51 -18.57 13.37 7.66
CA VAL A 51 -18.55 11.92 7.61
C VAL A 51 -17.15 11.51 7.16
N HIS A 52 -16.29 11.21 8.13
CA HIS A 52 -14.99 10.62 7.85
C HIS A 52 -15.29 9.21 7.32
N ALA A 53 -15.02 9.00 6.04
CA ALA A 53 -15.08 7.66 5.46
C ALA A 53 -14.14 6.74 6.24
N ALA A 54 -14.59 5.52 6.53
CA ALA A 54 -13.74 4.50 7.10
C ALA A 54 -12.58 4.23 6.13
N GLN A 55 -11.35 4.53 6.55
CA GLN A 55 -10.19 4.35 5.69
C GLN A 55 -9.89 2.85 5.56
N LEU A 56 -9.95 2.34 4.33
CA LEU A 56 -9.70 0.95 4.02
C LEU A 56 -8.20 0.64 3.99
N ALA A 57 -7.87 -0.60 4.33
CA ALA A 57 -6.51 -1.09 4.27
C ALA A 57 -5.98 -1.04 2.83
N SER A 58 -4.82 -0.43 2.63
CA SER A 58 -4.27 -0.13 1.30
C SER A 58 -2.76 0.14 1.36
N ALA A 59 -2.05 -0.08 0.26
CA ALA A 59 -0.65 0.35 0.11
C ALA A 59 -0.53 1.29 -1.08
N LYS A 60 -0.11 2.53 -0.81
CA LYS A 60 0.04 3.57 -1.82
C LYS A 60 1.45 3.54 -2.41
N VAL A 61 1.55 3.54 -3.73
CA VAL A 61 2.83 3.69 -4.43
C VAL A 61 3.27 5.16 -4.37
N VAL A 62 4.45 5.44 -3.82
CA VAL A 62 4.97 6.81 -3.70
C VAL A 62 6.09 7.13 -4.70
N LYS A 63 6.82 6.12 -5.19
CA LYS A 63 7.84 6.24 -6.25
C LYS A 63 7.97 4.93 -7.01
N VAL A 64 8.27 5.01 -8.31
CA VAL A 64 8.64 3.88 -9.16
C VAL A 64 9.86 4.26 -9.99
N THR A 65 10.82 3.34 -10.08
CA THR A 65 12.01 3.42 -10.94
C THR A 65 12.00 2.22 -11.90
N GLY A 66 12.35 2.42 -13.17
CA GLY A 66 12.42 1.32 -14.15
C GLY A 66 11.04 0.74 -14.51
N VAL A 67 10.96 -0.59 -14.61
CA VAL A 67 9.75 -1.33 -15.00
C VAL A 67 9.27 -2.21 -13.85
N VAL A 68 8.32 -1.68 -13.09
CA VAL A 68 7.54 -2.41 -12.08
C VAL A 68 6.10 -2.56 -12.58
N ASN A 69 5.47 -3.69 -12.28
CA ASN A 69 4.12 -4.00 -12.71
C ASN A 69 3.26 -4.41 -11.52
N LYS A 70 1.98 -4.05 -11.54
CA LYS A 70 0.94 -4.74 -10.77
C LYS A 70 0.50 -6.00 -11.52
N ILE A 71 0.14 -7.04 -10.78
CA ILE A 71 -0.71 -8.13 -11.27
C ILE A 71 -1.86 -8.24 -10.27
N ASP A 72 -3.09 -8.01 -10.70
CA ASP A 72 -4.25 -8.11 -9.82
C ASP A 72 -4.75 -9.55 -9.63
N SER A 73 -5.79 -9.72 -8.82
CA SER A 73 -6.38 -11.01 -8.47
C SER A 73 -7.05 -11.74 -9.64
N ASP A 74 -7.46 -11.02 -10.70
CA ASP A 74 -7.93 -11.59 -11.97
C ASP A 74 -6.76 -11.94 -12.92
N GLY A 75 -5.51 -11.62 -12.54
CA GLY A 75 -4.30 -11.87 -13.32
C GLY A 75 -3.99 -10.80 -14.38
N SER A 76 -4.69 -9.67 -14.37
CA SER A 76 -4.43 -8.56 -15.28
C SER A 76 -3.12 -7.87 -14.89
N LYS A 77 -2.23 -7.66 -15.87
CA LYS A 77 -0.91 -7.07 -15.66
C LYS A 77 -0.86 -5.64 -16.18
N THR A 78 -0.61 -4.68 -15.29
CA THR A 78 -0.47 -3.25 -15.61
C THR A 78 0.89 -2.73 -15.16
N GLN A 79 1.44 -1.73 -15.85
CA GLN A 79 2.62 -1.02 -15.34
C GLN A 79 2.23 -0.18 -14.12
N LEU A 80 3.04 -0.25 -13.06
CA LEU A 80 2.82 0.48 -11.81
C LEU A 80 3.38 1.90 -11.89
N VAL A 81 2.66 2.89 -11.36
CA VAL A 81 3.07 4.29 -11.31
C VAL A 81 2.88 4.91 -9.92
N ALA A 82 3.60 6.00 -9.64
CA ALA A 82 3.45 6.74 -8.38
C ALA A 82 2.05 7.37 -8.29
N GLY A 83 1.36 7.13 -7.18
CA GLY A 83 -0.05 7.48 -6.97
C GLY A 83 -1.02 6.30 -7.03
N ASP A 84 -0.60 5.15 -7.58
CA ASP A 84 -1.41 3.93 -7.58
C ASP A 84 -1.69 3.42 -6.17
N ILE A 85 -2.80 2.70 -6.02
CA ILE A 85 -3.21 2.00 -4.80
C ILE A 85 -3.18 0.50 -5.05
N LEU A 86 -2.55 -0.22 -4.14
CA LEU A 86 -2.51 -1.68 -4.05
C LEU A 86 -3.44 -2.17 -2.93
N GLU A 87 -4.11 -3.29 -3.16
CA GLU A 87 -5.09 -3.90 -2.25
C GLU A 87 -4.70 -5.36 -1.90
N GLU A 88 -5.50 -6.03 -1.06
CA GLU A 88 -5.29 -7.44 -0.71
C GLU A 88 -5.42 -8.35 -1.94
N GLY A 89 -4.39 -9.14 -2.22
CA GLY A 89 -4.29 -10.02 -3.39
C GLY A 89 -3.50 -9.45 -4.58
N ASP A 90 -3.12 -8.17 -4.56
CA ASP A 90 -2.24 -7.60 -5.58
C ASP A 90 -0.80 -8.14 -5.48
N LYS A 91 -0.17 -8.34 -6.64
CA LYS A 91 1.26 -8.68 -6.75
C LYS A 91 2.05 -7.55 -7.38
N VAL A 92 3.29 -7.39 -6.93
CA VAL A 92 4.26 -6.41 -7.42
C VAL A 92 5.43 -7.16 -8.06
N SER A 93 5.64 -6.91 -9.35
CA SER A 93 6.58 -7.62 -10.21
C SER A 93 7.61 -6.62 -10.76
N ALA A 94 8.77 -6.54 -10.10
CA ALA A 94 9.86 -5.59 -10.38
C ALA A 94 10.98 -6.26 -11.19
N ARG A 95 11.32 -5.71 -12.36
CA ARG A 95 12.37 -6.24 -13.24
C ARG A 95 13.78 -5.84 -12.74
N ALA A 96 14.82 -6.23 -13.46
CA ALA A 96 16.18 -5.72 -13.22
C ALA A 96 16.22 -4.18 -13.32
N LEU A 97 17.10 -3.53 -12.56
CA LEU A 97 17.24 -2.06 -12.50
C LEU A 97 15.93 -1.31 -12.23
N SER A 98 14.97 -1.96 -11.56
CA SER A 98 13.63 -1.44 -11.28
C SER A 98 13.32 -1.50 -9.79
N GLU A 99 12.46 -0.60 -9.29
CA GLU A 99 12.23 -0.40 -7.85
C GLU A 99 10.86 0.26 -7.65
N ALA A 100 10.15 -0.06 -6.56
CA ALA A 100 8.95 0.67 -6.17
C ALA A 100 8.90 0.91 -4.65
N ASP A 101 8.65 2.15 -4.26
CA ASP A 101 8.47 2.53 -2.85
C ASP A 101 6.97 2.60 -2.55
N LEU A 102 6.56 1.92 -1.47
CA LEU A 102 5.18 1.76 -1.01
C LEU A 102 5.03 2.30 0.41
N VAL A 103 3.88 2.90 0.71
CA VAL A 103 3.48 3.29 2.06
C VAL A 103 2.11 2.70 2.39
N PHE A 104 2.07 1.84 3.39
CA PHE A 104 0.87 1.14 3.86
C PHE A 104 -0.01 2.08 4.70
N SER A 105 -1.31 1.77 4.77
CA SER A 105 -2.32 2.52 5.53
C SER A 105 -2.15 2.48 7.07
N ASN A 106 -1.26 1.63 7.58
CA ASN A 106 -0.77 1.66 8.97
C ASN A 106 0.48 2.56 9.16
N GLY A 107 0.93 3.23 8.09
CA GLY A 107 2.11 4.09 8.04
C GLY A 107 3.42 3.40 7.67
N SER A 108 3.45 2.06 7.58
CA SER A 108 4.70 1.32 7.30
C SER A 108 5.21 1.58 5.89
N GLU A 109 6.53 1.67 5.76
CA GLU A 109 7.24 1.96 4.50
C GLU A 109 7.92 0.69 3.98
N LEU A 110 7.85 0.44 2.66
CA LEU A 110 8.47 -0.72 2.02
C LEU A 110 9.02 -0.36 0.63
N THR A 111 10.29 -0.64 0.38
CA THR A 111 10.89 -0.62 -0.96
C THR A 111 10.92 -2.04 -1.52
N VAL A 112 10.27 -2.24 -2.67
CA VAL A 112 10.37 -3.45 -3.49
C VAL A 112 11.56 -3.28 -4.43
N GLY A 113 12.63 -4.04 -4.20
CA GLY A 113 13.87 -3.95 -4.97
C GLY A 113 13.80 -4.64 -6.34
N GLN A 114 14.86 -4.48 -7.13
CA GLN A 114 14.97 -5.09 -8.46
C GLN A 114 14.89 -6.62 -8.44
N SER A 115 14.38 -7.20 -9.53
CA SER A 115 14.26 -8.66 -9.70
C SER A 115 13.50 -9.31 -8.55
N THR A 116 12.28 -8.82 -8.28
CA THR A 116 11.44 -9.23 -7.15
C THR A 116 10.01 -9.52 -7.60
N GLU A 117 9.43 -10.58 -7.04
CA GLU A 117 8.00 -10.88 -7.13
C GLU A 117 7.45 -11.03 -5.70
N MET A 118 6.53 -10.14 -5.33
CA MET A 118 5.95 -10.05 -3.98
C MET A 118 4.43 -9.91 -4.05
N GLU A 119 3.70 -10.61 -3.19
CA GLU A 119 2.22 -10.60 -3.13
C GLU A 119 1.72 -10.08 -1.78
N ILE A 120 0.73 -9.18 -1.80
CA ILE A 120 0.06 -8.64 -0.62
C ILE A 120 -1.07 -9.60 -0.20
N ALA A 121 -0.70 -10.79 0.29
CA ALA A 121 -1.64 -11.88 0.58
C ALA A 121 -2.55 -11.64 1.81
N THR A 122 -2.24 -10.65 2.66
CA THR A 122 -3.23 -10.06 3.57
C THR A 122 -2.91 -8.60 3.81
N LEU A 123 -3.93 -7.75 3.73
CA LEU A 123 -3.89 -6.33 4.07
C LEU A 123 -5.24 -5.93 4.68
N LYS A 124 -5.32 -6.01 6.00
CA LYS A 124 -6.53 -5.73 6.79
C LYS A 124 -6.21 -4.67 7.84
N GLN A 125 -7.17 -3.77 8.09
CA GLN A 125 -7.02 -2.71 9.09
C GLN A 125 -8.39 -2.30 9.63
N GLN A 126 -8.49 -2.09 10.94
CA GLN A 126 -9.70 -1.53 11.55
C GLN A 126 -9.86 -0.06 11.16
N SER A 127 -11.10 0.35 10.89
CA SER A 127 -11.45 1.75 10.60
C SER A 127 -10.98 2.69 11.72
N PHE A 128 -10.26 3.75 11.36
CA PHE A 128 -9.84 4.82 12.27
C PHE A 128 -10.30 6.18 11.76
N SER A 129 -10.24 7.18 12.63
CA SER A 129 -10.43 8.59 12.29
C SER A 129 -9.14 9.37 12.47
N GLY A 130 -8.81 10.19 11.47
CA GLY A 130 -7.62 11.02 11.45
C GLY A 130 -7.59 11.89 10.20
N SER A 131 -6.77 12.94 10.21
CA SER A 131 -6.53 13.82 9.06
C SER A 131 -5.08 13.79 8.57
N GLN A 132 -4.27 12.89 9.12
CA GLN A 132 -2.88 12.66 8.71
C GLN A 132 -2.86 11.75 7.47
N SER A 133 -1.93 12.01 6.54
CA SER A 133 -1.65 11.06 5.47
C SER A 133 -0.79 9.90 5.98
N TYR A 134 -0.72 8.79 5.24
CA TYR A 134 0.00 7.58 5.68
C TYR A 134 1.47 7.87 6.01
N GLU A 135 2.11 8.72 5.21
CA GLU A 135 3.50 9.15 5.32
C GLU A 135 3.79 9.99 6.59
N GLN A 136 2.75 10.42 7.32
CA GLN A 136 2.85 11.20 8.55
C GLN A 136 2.67 10.36 9.83
N LEU A 137 2.26 9.10 9.70
CA LEU A 137 1.95 8.22 10.83
C LEU A 137 3.23 7.76 11.54
N GLN A 138 3.30 8.00 12.85
CA GLN A 138 4.45 7.62 13.69
C GLN A 138 4.27 6.23 14.35
N ALA A 139 3.05 5.70 14.32
CA ALA A 139 2.65 4.40 14.86
C ALA A 139 1.35 3.96 14.15
N ASP A 140 1.03 2.67 14.25
CA ASP A 140 -0.19 2.10 13.65
C ASP A 140 -1.47 2.72 14.28
N PRO A 141 -2.31 3.44 13.52
CA PRO A 141 -3.44 4.18 14.07
C PRO A 141 -4.57 3.27 14.59
N SER A 142 -4.64 2.02 14.16
CA SER A 142 -5.66 1.04 14.55
C SER A 142 -5.09 -0.38 14.58
N GLN A 143 -5.91 -1.43 14.69
CA GLN A 143 -5.38 -2.79 14.56
C GLN A 143 -5.15 -3.09 13.07
N SER A 144 -3.94 -3.45 12.67
CA SER A 144 -3.61 -3.85 11.28
C SER A 144 -3.02 -5.27 11.18
N GLN A 145 -3.21 -5.90 10.03
CA GLN A 145 -2.60 -7.18 9.66
C GLN A 145 -2.07 -7.05 8.24
N THR A 146 -0.75 -7.19 8.09
CA THR A 146 -0.06 -7.25 6.80
C THR A 146 0.67 -8.58 6.70
N LEU A 147 0.39 -9.36 5.65
CA LEU A 147 1.18 -10.52 5.25
C LEU A 147 1.66 -10.30 3.82
N LEU A 148 2.98 -10.27 3.64
CA LEU A 148 3.62 -10.23 2.33
C LEU A 148 4.20 -11.61 2.03
N LEU A 149 3.97 -12.13 0.82
CA LEU A 149 4.68 -13.32 0.32
C LEU A 149 5.81 -12.85 -0.58
N LEU A 150 7.06 -13.12 -0.20
CA LEU A 150 8.24 -12.88 -1.03
C LEU A 150 8.73 -14.21 -1.60
N ASN A 151 8.48 -14.45 -2.88
CA ASN A 151 8.89 -15.69 -3.54
C ASN A 151 10.37 -15.64 -3.93
N TYR A 152 10.82 -14.54 -4.54
CA TYR A 152 12.23 -14.24 -4.83
C TYR A 152 12.45 -12.72 -4.91
N GLY A 153 13.70 -12.30 -4.80
CA GLY A 153 14.12 -10.90 -4.85
C GLY A 153 14.37 -10.32 -3.47
N SER A 154 14.08 -9.03 -3.27
CA SER A 154 14.31 -8.38 -1.98
C SER A 154 13.34 -7.25 -1.69
N VAL A 155 12.96 -7.14 -0.42
CA VAL A 155 12.21 -6.02 0.14
C VAL A 155 12.92 -5.48 1.39
N SER A 156 12.99 -4.17 1.52
CA SER A 156 13.49 -3.47 2.71
C SER A 156 12.46 -2.44 3.15
N GLY A 157 12.57 -1.94 4.37
CA GLY A 157 11.59 -0.95 4.84
C GLY A 157 11.66 -0.62 6.32
N HIS A 158 10.62 0.08 6.77
CA HIS A 158 10.42 0.52 8.14
C HIS A 158 8.96 0.26 8.54
N VAL A 159 8.74 -0.84 9.27
CA VAL A 159 7.44 -1.12 9.89
C VAL A 159 7.24 -0.14 11.04
N LYS A 160 6.15 0.63 11.06
CA LYS A 160 5.87 1.55 12.18
C LYS A 160 5.55 0.77 13.45
N LYS A 161 5.57 1.43 14.60
CA LYS A 161 5.23 0.80 15.88
C LYS A 161 3.79 0.26 15.86
N LEU A 162 3.67 -1.07 15.79
CA LEU A 162 2.41 -1.80 15.74
C LEU A 162 1.67 -1.76 17.08
N ARG A 163 0.34 -1.92 17.05
CA ARG A 163 -0.48 -2.16 18.25
C ARG A 163 -0.37 -3.65 18.68
N PRO A 164 -0.68 -4.02 19.94
CA PRO A 164 -0.41 -5.37 20.46
C PRO A 164 -0.96 -6.53 19.62
N ASP A 165 -2.18 -6.38 19.09
CA ASP A 165 -2.87 -7.39 18.28
C ASP A 165 -2.64 -7.22 16.77
N SER A 166 -1.64 -6.43 16.36
CA SER A 166 -1.32 -6.12 14.97
C SER A 166 -0.05 -6.84 14.50
N ARG A 167 0.05 -7.09 13.19
CA ARG A 167 1.12 -7.92 12.60
C ARG A 167 1.63 -7.36 11.28
N PHE A 168 2.93 -7.51 11.06
CA PHE A 168 3.58 -7.27 9.78
C PHE A 168 4.55 -8.44 9.54
N ASP A 169 4.07 -9.44 8.80
CA ASP A 169 4.75 -10.70 8.61
C ASP A 169 5.18 -10.82 7.13
N ILE A 170 6.44 -11.18 6.87
CA ILE A 170 6.96 -11.44 5.51
C ILE A 170 7.30 -12.92 5.40
N LYS A 171 6.47 -13.68 4.69
CA LYS A 171 6.68 -15.13 4.46
C LYS A 171 7.48 -15.35 3.18
N THR A 172 8.53 -16.16 3.32
CA THR A 172 9.34 -16.71 2.22
C THR A 172 9.18 -18.24 2.18
N PRO A 173 9.61 -18.92 1.11
CA PRO A 173 9.66 -20.38 1.07
C PRO A 173 10.60 -21.05 2.10
N LEU A 174 11.54 -20.30 2.72
CA LEU A 174 12.47 -20.84 3.74
C LEU A 174 12.06 -20.48 5.19
N GLY A 175 11.20 -19.48 5.38
CA GLY A 175 10.76 -19.01 6.69
C GLY A 175 10.00 -17.69 6.65
N THR A 176 9.41 -17.30 7.78
CA THR A 176 8.65 -16.04 7.95
C THR A 176 9.38 -15.11 8.90
N ALA A 177 9.59 -13.86 8.49
CA ALA A 177 10.04 -12.78 9.37
C ALA A 177 8.81 -12.05 9.93
N ALA A 178 8.60 -12.12 11.25
CA ALA A 178 7.56 -11.37 11.96
C ALA A 178 8.20 -10.08 12.54
N ILE A 179 7.78 -8.92 12.03
CA ILE A 179 8.51 -7.65 12.17
C ILE A 179 7.74 -6.69 13.08
N ARG A 180 8.39 -6.11 14.10
CA ARG A 180 7.72 -5.40 15.20
C ARG A 180 8.24 -3.98 15.43
N GLY A 181 7.87 -3.05 14.55
CA GLY A 181 8.25 -1.63 14.69
C GLY A 181 9.75 -1.44 14.41
N THR A 182 10.18 -1.74 13.19
CA THR A 182 11.56 -2.13 12.90
C THR A 182 12.00 -1.70 11.50
N GLN A 183 13.25 -1.27 11.37
CA GLN A 183 13.96 -1.12 10.09
C GLN A 183 14.63 -2.44 9.69
N PHE A 184 14.45 -2.88 8.45
CA PHE A 184 14.84 -4.24 8.03
C PHE A 184 15.25 -4.36 6.56
N ASN A 185 15.89 -5.49 6.25
CA ASN A 185 16.06 -6.01 4.89
C ASN A 185 15.70 -7.51 4.88
N VAL A 186 14.96 -7.96 3.89
CA VAL A 186 14.59 -9.37 3.66
C VAL A 186 14.83 -9.71 2.18
N GLN A 187 15.65 -10.72 1.92
CA GLN A 187 16.05 -11.13 0.57
C GLN A 187 15.99 -12.65 0.40
N VAL A 188 15.51 -13.10 -0.76
CA VAL A 188 15.50 -14.49 -1.20
C VAL A 188 16.14 -14.58 -2.58
N THR A 189 17.27 -15.26 -2.69
CA THR A 189 18.05 -15.39 -3.93
C THR A 189 18.44 -16.83 -4.23
N VAL A 190 18.90 -17.08 -5.45
CA VAL A 190 19.58 -18.33 -5.84
C VAL A 190 20.99 -17.97 -6.27
N ASP A 191 22.00 -18.62 -5.70
CA ASP A 191 23.41 -18.36 -6.04
C ASP A 191 23.87 -19.09 -7.31
N SER A 192 25.13 -18.90 -7.70
CA SER A 192 25.73 -19.51 -8.91
C SER A 192 25.98 -21.02 -8.79
N ALA A 193 25.88 -21.61 -7.59
CA ALA A 193 25.90 -23.05 -7.36
C ALA A 193 24.47 -23.64 -7.23
N GLY A 194 23.44 -22.81 -7.32
CA GLY A 194 22.04 -23.20 -7.18
C GLY A 194 21.51 -23.19 -5.75
N ASN A 195 22.27 -22.74 -4.74
CA ASN A 195 21.76 -22.69 -3.37
C ASN A 195 20.70 -21.59 -3.25
N ILE A 196 19.55 -21.92 -2.65
CA ILE A 196 18.53 -20.95 -2.27
C ILE A 196 18.95 -20.31 -0.95
N ILE A 197 19.07 -18.99 -0.93
CA ILE A 197 19.53 -18.21 0.21
C ILE A 197 18.42 -17.26 0.64
N PHE A 198 17.90 -17.45 1.85
CA PHE A 198 17.05 -16.47 2.54
C PHE A 198 17.91 -15.71 3.55
N SER A 199 17.98 -14.39 3.42
CA SER A 199 18.66 -13.50 4.36
C SER A 199 17.65 -12.53 4.99
N CYS A 200 17.78 -12.28 6.29
CA CYS A 200 17.03 -11.24 6.99
C CYS A 200 17.93 -10.48 7.95
N THR A 201 17.95 -9.16 7.82
CA THR A 201 18.69 -8.21 8.67
C THR A 201 17.72 -7.41 9.53
N ASN A 202 17.92 -7.43 10.84
CA ASN A 202 17.30 -6.49 11.78
C ASN A 202 18.25 -5.29 11.96
N ILE A 203 17.85 -4.11 11.49
CA ILE A 203 18.69 -2.90 11.54
C ILE A 203 18.45 -2.16 12.86
N ASP A 204 17.18 -1.89 13.18
CA ASP A 204 16.76 -1.16 14.38
C ASP A 204 15.35 -1.60 14.77
N GLY A 205 15.21 -2.36 15.86
CA GLY A 205 13.96 -2.96 16.31
C GLY A 205 14.05 -4.45 16.65
N VAL A 206 12.98 -5.21 16.36
CA VAL A 206 12.84 -6.65 16.68
C VAL A 206 12.26 -7.39 15.48
N ILE A 207 12.90 -8.51 15.11
CA ILE A 207 12.37 -9.48 14.15
C ILE A 207 12.42 -10.87 14.78
N ASP A 208 11.28 -11.55 14.82
CA ASP A 208 11.19 -12.97 15.17
C ASP A 208 11.14 -13.79 13.87
N ILE A 209 12.07 -14.73 13.67
CA ILE A 209 12.14 -15.60 12.49
C ILE A 209 11.54 -16.96 12.82
N ILE A 210 10.49 -17.33 12.09
CA ILE A 210 9.76 -18.59 12.20
C ILE A 210 10.14 -19.44 10.98
N SER A 211 10.96 -20.48 11.16
CA SER A 211 11.59 -21.18 10.03
C SER A 211 11.96 -22.63 10.38
N ARG A 212 12.36 -23.42 9.37
CA ARG A 212 12.99 -24.73 9.58
C ARG A 212 14.53 -24.63 9.61
N ALA A 213 15.07 -23.56 10.18
CA ALA A 213 16.52 -23.40 10.34
C ALA A 213 17.04 -24.37 11.41
N GLY A 214 17.95 -25.26 11.00
CA GLY A 214 18.73 -26.13 11.86
C GLY A 214 20.16 -25.62 12.00
N GLY A 215 20.76 -25.91 13.16
CA GLY A 215 22.12 -25.50 13.47
C GLY A 215 22.33 -25.23 14.95
N THR A 216 23.58 -25.39 15.41
CA THR A 216 24.05 -24.81 16.68
C THR A 216 25.11 -23.75 16.39
N GLU A 217 25.05 -23.10 15.22
CA GLU A 217 25.88 -21.95 14.89
C GLU A 217 25.55 -20.75 15.77
N GLU A 218 26.60 -20.14 16.32
CA GLU A 218 26.52 -18.88 17.07
C GLU A 218 26.61 -17.66 16.14
N TRP A 219 26.23 -16.49 16.66
CA TRP A 219 26.37 -15.23 15.94
C TRP A 219 27.85 -14.83 15.82
N VAL A 220 28.36 -14.78 14.58
CA VAL A 220 29.76 -14.40 14.27
C VAL A 220 29.75 -13.12 13.43
N ASN A 221 30.38 -12.05 13.92
CA ASN A 221 30.36 -10.72 13.29
C ASN A 221 28.92 -10.27 12.95
N ASN A 222 28.05 -10.32 13.96
CA ASN A 222 26.60 -10.07 13.90
C ASN A 222 25.82 -10.94 12.89
N THR A 223 26.44 -11.96 12.30
CA THR A 223 25.84 -12.82 11.28
C THR A 223 25.70 -14.25 11.80
N LYS A 224 24.51 -14.84 11.67
CA LYS A 224 24.30 -16.29 11.85
C LYS A 224 24.04 -16.94 10.50
N GLN A 225 24.88 -17.90 10.15
CA GLN A 225 24.61 -18.83 9.04
C GLN A 225 23.89 -20.05 9.61
N SER A 226 22.86 -20.53 8.91
CA SER A 226 22.08 -21.72 9.26
C SER A 226 21.75 -22.52 7.99
N LYS A 227 21.46 -23.81 8.14
CA LYS A 227 20.88 -24.63 7.06
C LYS A 227 19.38 -24.82 7.26
N TYR A 228 18.62 -24.84 6.18
CA TYR A 228 17.24 -25.30 6.20
C TYR A 228 17.22 -26.84 6.34
N ASP A 229 16.50 -27.35 7.32
CA ASP A 229 16.30 -28.78 7.54
C ASP A 229 14.80 -29.10 7.49
N ALA A 230 14.34 -29.71 6.39
CA ALA A 230 12.95 -30.10 6.19
C ALA A 230 12.41 -31.10 7.23
N THR A 231 13.26 -31.70 8.09
CA THR A 231 12.84 -32.60 9.18
C THR A 231 12.46 -31.87 10.47
N LEU A 232 12.82 -30.58 10.61
CA LEU A 232 12.44 -29.76 11.75
C LEU A 232 10.98 -29.28 11.69
N PRO A 233 10.37 -28.90 12.84
CA PRO A 233 9.08 -28.22 12.88
C PRO A 233 9.09 -26.90 12.12
N GLU A 234 7.94 -26.48 11.57
CA GLU A 234 7.81 -25.23 10.81
C GLU A 234 7.75 -23.97 11.70
N ASP A 235 7.52 -24.17 13.00
CA ASP A 235 7.27 -23.13 14.01
C ASP A 235 8.49 -22.83 14.91
N VAL A 236 9.68 -23.38 14.60
CA VAL A 236 10.92 -23.05 15.32
C VAL A 236 11.18 -21.54 15.16
N THR A 237 11.15 -20.83 16.30
CA THR A 237 11.20 -19.37 16.35
C THR A 237 12.50 -18.91 16.99
N GLU A 238 13.28 -18.09 16.26
CA GLU A 238 14.51 -17.45 16.73
C GLU A 238 14.44 -15.94 16.53
N GLN A 239 14.80 -15.16 17.54
CA GLN A 239 14.83 -13.69 17.44
C GLN A 239 16.16 -13.22 16.86
N ILE A 240 16.12 -12.36 15.83
CA ILE A 240 17.30 -11.65 15.33
C ILE A 240 17.57 -10.44 16.24
N PRO A 241 18.74 -10.34 16.90
CA PRO A 241 19.10 -9.14 17.66
C PRO A 241 19.20 -7.88 16.77
N GLN A 242 19.18 -6.69 17.37
CA GLN A 242 19.44 -5.44 16.65
C GLN A 242 20.85 -5.45 16.01
N GLU A 243 20.99 -4.86 14.82
CA GLU A 243 22.21 -4.87 13.98
C GLU A 243 22.70 -6.26 13.54
N HIS A 244 21.86 -7.31 13.62
CA HIS A 244 22.23 -8.69 13.24
C HIS A 244 21.51 -9.18 11.98
N THR A 245 22.11 -10.19 11.32
CA THR A 245 21.59 -10.83 10.09
C THR A 245 21.60 -12.34 10.21
N ILE A 246 20.45 -12.98 10.01
CA ILE A 246 20.39 -14.44 9.80
C ILE A 246 20.43 -14.75 8.30
N VAL A 247 21.12 -15.82 7.93
CA VAL A 247 21.17 -16.36 6.58
C VAL A 247 20.85 -17.85 6.65
N ILE A 248 19.73 -18.24 6.04
CA ILE A 248 19.26 -19.63 5.97
C ILE A 248 19.48 -20.12 4.54
N SER A 249 20.20 -21.23 4.40
CA SER A 249 20.61 -21.79 3.11
C SER A 249 20.00 -23.17 2.84
N LEU A 250 19.65 -23.44 1.57
CA LEU A 250 19.16 -24.74 1.09
C LEU A 250 19.80 -25.04 -0.28
N GLY A 251 20.67 -26.04 -0.34
CA GLY A 251 21.40 -26.42 -1.56
C GLY A 251 20.74 -27.54 -2.37
N PRO A 252 21.11 -27.73 -3.65
CA PRO A 252 20.51 -28.73 -4.54
C PRO A 252 20.56 -30.20 -4.08
N GLY A 253 21.42 -30.53 -3.11
CA GLY A 253 21.50 -31.86 -2.49
C GLY A 253 20.71 -32.02 -1.19
N ASP A 254 20.14 -30.94 -0.65
CA ASP A 254 19.43 -30.96 0.64
C ASP A 254 17.96 -31.39 0.48
N ARG A 255 17.39 -32.01 1.52
CA ARG A 255 16.00 -32.48 1.51
C ARG A 255 15.01 -31.32 1.41
N GLY A 256 14.13 -31.37 0.42
CA GLY A 256 13.09 -30.34 0.18
C GLY A 256 13.47 -29.29 -0.86
N TYR A 257 14.71 -29.32 -1.39
CA TYR A 257 15.18 -28.36 -2.39
C TYR A 257 14.24 -28.19 -3.58
N GLU A 258 13.88 -29.28 -4.28
CA GLU A 258 13.05 -29.22 -5.49
C GLU A 258 11.66 -28.62 -5.22
N GLU A 259 11.05 -28.91 -4.08
CA GLU A 259 9.74 -28.36 -3.68
C GLU A 259 9.84 -26.84 -3.50
N ILE A 260 10.83 -26.40 -2.73
CA ILE A 260 11.07 -24.99 -2.40
C ILE A 260 11.53 -24.20 -3.64
N TYR A 261 12.38 -24.77 -4.49
CA TYR A 261 12.85 -24.18 -5.74
C TYR A 261 11.69 -23.88 -6.70
N ASN A 262 10.73 -24.81 -6.82
CA ASN A 262 9.53 -24.59 -7.64
C ASN A 262 8.61 -23.52 -7.05
N LEU A 263 8.54 -23.36 -5.71
CA LEU A 263 7.76 -22.29 -5.07
C LEU A 263 8.33 -20.88 -5.34
N LEU A 264 9.65 -20.74 -5.48
CA LEU A 264 10.31 -19.46 -5.80
C LEU A 264 9.76 -18.81 -7.08
N GLN A 265 9.29 -19.61 -8.04
CA GLN A 265 8.80 -19.14 -9.36
C GLN A 265 9.79 -18.21 -10.09
N VAL A 266 11.10 -18.39 -9.87
CA VAL A 266 12.16 -17.56 -10.46
C VAL A 266 11.96 -17.49 -11.98
N PRO A 267 11.93 -16.29 -12.60
CA PRO A 267 11.79 -16.16 -14.04
C PRO A 267 12.88 -16.94 -14.75
N THR A 268 12.50 -18.07 -15.35
CA THR A 268 13.47 -18.94 -16.03
C THR A 268 14.07 -18.14 -17.19
N ARG A 269 15.36 -17.78 -17.04
CA ARG A 269 16.17 -17.30 -18.15
C ARG A 269 16.32 -18.48 -19.12
N LYS A 270 15.34 -18.65 -20.00
CA LYS A 270 15.32 -19.69 -21.03
C LYS A 270 16.71 -19.72 -21.67
N PRO A 271 17.47 -20.82 -21.55
CA PRO A 271 18.71 -20.95 -22.27
C PRO A 271 18.37 -20.78 -23.75
N ASN A 272 19.06 -19.88 -24.45
CA ASN A 272 18.95 -19.85 -25.90
C ASN A 272 19.48 -21.20 -26.39
N VAL A 273 18.57 -22.10 -26.76
CA VAL A 273 18.90 -23.37 -27.41
C VAL A 273 19.35 -23.00 -28.82
N VAL A 274 20.63 -22.64 -28.94
CA VAL A 274 21.30 -22.32 -30.20
C VAL A 274 21.23 -23.57 -31.07
N THR A 275 20.19 -23.63 -31.89
CA THR A 275 19.97 -24.72 -32.84
C THR A 275 20.97 -24.51 -33.98
N PRO A 276 21.96 -25.41 -34.16
CA PRO A 276 23.04 -25.17 -35.12
C PRO A 276 22.48 -25.08 -36.54
N GLY A 277 22.54 -23.89 -37.13
CA GLY A 277 22.01 -23.60 -38.48
C GLY A 277 20.95 -22.49 -38.56
N THR A 278 20.41 -22.02 -37.43
CA THR A 278 19.44 -20.91 -37.43
C THR A 278 20.15 -19.55 -37.46
N ILE A 279 20.28 -18.95 -38.65
CA ILE A 279 20.61 -17.53 -38.80
C ILE A 279 19.30 -16.74 -38.74
N PHE A 280 19.14 -15.93 -37.70
CA PHE A 280 18.23 -14.79 -37.66
C PHE A 280 19.06 -13.53 -37.35
N GLY A 281 18.63 -12.38 -37.87
CA GLY A 281 19.25 -11.10 -37.53
C GLY A 281 18.87 -10.63 -36.14
N GLU A 282 19.69 -9.76 -35.55
CA GLU A 282 19.39 -9.07 -34.30
C GLU A 282 18.28 -8.04 -34.53
N GLU A 283 17.11 -8.27 -33.94
CA GLU A 283 16.20 -7.19 -33.53
C GLU A 283 16.40 -6.96 -32.02
N ASP A 284 17.32 -6.06 -31.67
CA ASP A 284 17.42 -5.52 -30.32
C ASP A 284 16.17 -4.66 -30.02
N GLU A 285 15.62 -4.75 -28.80
CA GLU A 285 14.49 -3.91 -28.34
C GLU A 285 14.87 -2.40 -28.19
N LEU A 286 16.06 -2.00 -28.65
CA LEU A 286 16.52 -0.63 -28.81
C LEU A 286 16.89 -0.41 -30.29
N GLY A 287 15.96 0.12 -31.08
CA GLY A 287 16.05 0.20 -32.55
C GLY A 287 17.17 1.08 -33.12
N ILE A 288 18.42 0.65 -32.98
CA ILE A 288 19.63 1.32 -33.46
C ILE A 288 20.48 0.26 -34.19
N ILE A 289 20.43 0.25 -35.52
CA ILE A 289 21.15 -0.73 -36.34
C ILE A 289 22.65 -0.40 -36.35
N VAL A 290 23.45 -1.17 -35.60
CA VAL A 290 24.92 -1.06 -35.60
C VAL A 290 25.52 -2.00 -36.65
N VAL A 291 25.73 -1.49 -37.87
CA VAL A 291 26.40 -2.25 -38.93
C VAL A 291 27.92 -2.26 -38.71
N SER A 292 28.47 -3.39 -38.25
CA SER A 292 29.92 -3.61 -38.17
C SER A 292 30.41 -4.48 -39.34
N PRO A 293 31.39 -4.04 -40.16
CA PRO A 293 31.68 -4.69 -41.44
C PRO A 293 32.99 -5.51 -41.47
N GLU A 294 32.97 -6.76 -41.02
CA GLU A 294 34.09 -7.71 -41.24
C GLU A 294 33.64 -9.00 -41.95
N GLY A 295 34.19 -9.24 -43.14
CA GLY A 295 34.04 -10.48 -43.90
C GLY A 295 35.20 -11.45 -43.68
N PRO A 296 35.05 -12.74 -44.01
CA PRO A 296 36.03 -13.77 -43.66
C PRO A 296 37.36 -13.62 -44.42
N THR A 297 38.44 -13.43 -43.66
CA THR A 297 39.82 -13.47 -44.15
C THR A 297 40.29 -14.92 -44.35
N ASN A 298 40.58 -15.28 -45.61
CA ASN A 298 41.14 -16.60 -45.94
C ASN A 298 42.65 -16.65 -45.64
N THR A 299 43.06 -17.55 -44.74
CA THR A 299 44.48 -17.83 -44.47
C THR A 299 44.95 -19.03 -45.33
N PRO A 300 46.00 -18.91 -46.17
CA PRO A 300 46.49 -20.01 -46.99
C PRO A 300 47.15 -21.13 -46.17
N GLN A 301 47.00 -22.38 -46.62
CA GLN A 301 47.72 -23.53 -46.07
C GLN A 301 49.20 -23.50 -46.48
N SER A 302 50.10 -23.89 -45.57
CA SER A 302 51.50 -24.16 -45.89
C SER A 302 51.71 -25.63 -46.31
N THR A 303 52.53 -25.85 -47.35
CA THR A 303 52.97 -27.19 -47.80
C THR A 303 54.31 -27.53 -47.13
N PRO A 304 54.52 -28.77 -46.64
CA PRO A 304 55.80 -29.18 -46.05
C PRO A 304 56.89 -29.44 -47.11
N GLN A 305 58.15 -29.33 -46.67
CA GLN A 305 59.32 -30.02 -47.22
C GLN A 305 59.86 -30.99 -46.17
#